data_AF-A0A0B7IV52-F1
#
_entry.id   AF-A0A0B7IV52-F1
#
_cell.length_a   1.000
_cell.length_b   1.000
_cell.length_c   1.000
_cell.angle_alpha   90.00
_cell.angle_beta   90.00
_cell.angle_gamma   90.00
#
_symmetry.space_group_name_H-M   'P 1'
#
loop_
_entity.id
_entity.type
_entity.pdbx_description
1 polymer ?
#
loop_
_entity_poly.entity_id
_entity_poly.type
_entity_poly.pdbx_seq_one_letter_code
_entity_poly.pdbx_strand_id
1 'polypeptide(L)'
;MVKLLTKPQCESLNIVLVLGSAPDAVRVKALDLSNIRSVVAINNAWHLLSDWDYLIHPEDFPLEKRPTSQQQSQTIVTAQQYVDIQNQYGGFVYAGGTMAFTAAYWALGALRPDVMLFLGCDMVYENDGQASHFYGQGNADPLRDDVTLQSLEAKASRLNYFAAMQSCLCLNLSEQPSSRLVFPRVNAGALAALSRDDHQAHLKKITAAHQVVQAQACLAKERAANYYFSSGRYWEHLNEIDGDDLKTIDAKWLAWMI
;
A
#
# COMPACT_ATOMS: atom_id res chain seq x y z
N MET A 1 -30.90 -38.61 16.56
CA MET A 1 -29.92 -37.69 17.17
C MET A 1 -28.61 -37.84 16.43
N VAL A 2 -28.36 -37.01 15.41
CA VAL A 2 -27.09 -37.03 14.66
C VAL A 2 -26.37 -35.73 15.01
N LYS A 3 -25.25 -35.85 15.74
CA LYS A 3 -24.30 -34.76 15.94
C LYS A 3 -23.66 -34.44 14.59
N LEU A 4 -24.08 -33.35 13.95
CA LEU A 4 -23.28 -32.70 12.92
C LEU A 4 -22.12 -31.98 13.62
N LEU A 5 -20.99 -32.68 13.72
CA LEU A 5 -19.70 -32.08 14.03
C LEU A 5 -19.20 -31.37 12.76
N THR A 6 -19.65 -30.15 12.52
CA THR A 6 -18.89 -29.23 11.67
C THR A 6 -17.84 -28.57 12.55
N LYS A 7 -16.61 -29.08 12.52
CA LYS A 7 -15.44 -28.29 12.92
C LYS A 7 -15.45 -27.01 12.07
N PRO A 8 -15.25 -25.80 12.64
CA PRO A 8 -15.00 -24.64 11.81
C PRO A 8 -13.66 -24.87 11.10
N GLN A 9 -13.71 -25.02 9.78
CA GLN A 9 -12.51 -24.99 8.97
C GLN A 9 -12.07 -23.52 8.95
N CYS A 10 -11.10 -23.17 9.79
CA CYS A 10 -10.50 -21.84 9.78
C CYS A 10 -9.75 -21.70 8.46
N GLU A 11 -10.36 -21.08 7.45
CA GLU A 11 -9.67 -20.77 6.20
C GLU A 11 -8.48 -19.86 6.51
N SER A 12 -7.31 -20.24 6.01
CA SER A 12 -6.07 -19.46 6.11
C SER A 12 -6.30 -18.04 5.60
N LEU A 13 -5.65 -17.05 6.23
CA LEU A 13 -5.77 -15.65 5.82
C LEU A 13 -5.26 -15.47 4.38
N ASN A 14 -5.98 -14.66 3.59
CA ASN A 14 -5.50 -14.18 2.30
C ASN A 14 -4.45 -13.08 2.51
N ILE A 15 -3.18 -13.43 2.46
CA ILE A 15 -2.05 -12.51 2.65
C ILE A 15 -1.48 -12.10 1.29
N VAL A 16 -1.44 -10.80 1.03
CA VAL A 16 -0.81 -10.21 -0.17
C VAL A 16 0.46 -9.48 0.25
N LEU A 17 1.59 -9.82 -0.38
CA LEU A 17 2.85 -9.10 -0.23
C LEU A 17 2.92 -7.96 -1.25
N VAL A 18 3.05 -6.73 -0.78
CA VAL A 18 3.36 -5.55 -1.60
C VAL A 18 4.85 -5.28 -1.50
N LEU A 19 5.57 -5.53 -2.59
CA LEU A 19 7.03 -5.49 -2.66
C LEU A 19 7.51 -4.25 -3.41
N GLY A 20 8.14 -3.35 -2.66
CA GLY A 20 8.79 -2.14 -3.16
C GLY A 20 10.29 -2.32 -3.38
N SER A 21 11.00 -1.19 -3.40
CA SER A 21 12.39 -1.10 -3.85
C SER A 21 13.38 -0.53 -2.83
N ALA A 22 12.95 -0.23 -1.60
CA ALA A 22 13.87 0.21 -0.54
C ALA A 22 14.98 -0.84 -0.28
N PRO A 23 16.10 -0.48 0.37
CA PRO A 23 17.29 -1.34 0.42
C PRO A 23 17.02 -2.73 1.03
N ASP A 24 16.13 -2.82 2.00
CA ASP A 24 15.82 -4.08 2.67
C ASP A 24 14.89 -5.01 1.88
N ALA A 25 14.36 -4.57 0.73
CA ALA A 25 13.52 -5.38 -0.14
C ALA A 25 14.19 -6.70 -0.55
N VAL A 26 15.53 -6.70 -0.65
CA VAL A 26 16.33 -7.90 -0.99
C VAL A 26 16.11 -9.06 -0.03
N ARG A 27 15.68 -8.79 1.21
CA ARG A 27 15.37 -9.82 2.22
C ARG A 27 14.27 -10.77 1.76
N VAL A 28 13.41 -10.35 0.82
CA VAL A 28 12.34 -11.18 0.27
C VAL A 28 12.84 -12.53 -0.24
N LYS A 29 14.09 -12.59 -0.73
CA LYS A 29 14.72 -13.82 -1.25
C LYS A 29 14.95 -14.89 -0.18
N ALA A 30 14.95 -14.50 1.09
CA ALA A 30 15.15 -15.39 2.24
C ALA A 30 13.88 -15.60 3.06
N LEU A 31 12.77 -14.94 2.72
CA LEU A 31 11.51 -15.10 3.43
C LEU A 31 10.81 -16.38 2.97
N ASP A 32 10.17 -17.06 3.93
CA ASP A 32 9.19 -18.10 3.61
C ASP A 32 7.90 -17.43 3.13
N LEU A 33 7.61 -17.60 1.84
CA LEU A 33 6.42 -17.04 1.19
C LEU A 33 5.27 -18.06 1.09
N SER A 34 5.37 -19.23 1.72
CA SER A 34 4.37 -20.31 1.60
C SER A 34 2.95 -19.90 2.04
N ASN A 35 2.84 -18.96 2.98
CA ASN A 35 1.57 -18.41 3.44
C ASN A 35 1.13 -17.15 2.67
N ILE A 36 1.93 -16.67 1.72
CA ILE A 36 1.61 -15.52 0.87
C ILE A 36 0.78 -16.02 -0.32
N ARG A 37 -0.43 -15.49 -0.46
CA ARG A 37 -1.35 -15.87 -1.53
C ARG A 37 -1.00 -15.21 -2.86
N SER A 38 -0.50 -13.97 -2.81
CA SER A 38 -0.07 -13.23 -4.00
C SER A 38 1.05 -12.24 -3.68
N VAL A 39 1.95 -12.04 -4.63
CA VAL A 39 3.01 -11.02 -4.60
C VAL A 39 2.72 -9.95 -5.64
N VAL A 40 2.61 -8.71 -5.18
CA VAL A 40 2.48 -7.50 -5.98
C VAL A 40 3.82 -6.77 -5.97
N ALA A 41 4.59 -6.93 -7.04
CA ALA A 41 5.86 -6.24 -7.25
C ALA A 41 5.65 -4.85 -7.85
N ILE A 42 6.43 -3.87 -7.38
CA ILE A 42 6.35 -2.47 -7.84
C ILE A 42 7.61 -2.09 -8.60
N ASN A 43 7.46 -1.51 -9.79
CA ASN A 43 8.57 -0.98 -10.59
C ASN A 43 9.70 -2.03 -10.72
N ASN A 44 10.93 -1.71 -10.34
CA ASN A 44 12.08 -2.61 -10.44
C ASN A 44 12.04 -3.79 -9.45
N ALA A 45 11.11 -3.84 -8.50
CA ALA A 45 11.05 -4.91 -7.49
C ALA A 45 10.79 -6.30 -8.10
N TRP A 46 10.25 -6.38 -9.32
CA TRP A 46 10.11 -7.65 -10.04
C TRP A 46 11.43 -8.38 -10.25
N HIS A 47 12.58 -7.68 -10.22
CA HIS A 47 13.90 -8.29 -10.32
C HIS A 47 14.28 -9.16 -9.10
N LEU A 48 13.60 -9.00 -7.96
CA LEU A 48 13.95 -9.68 -6.73
C LEU A 48 13.43 -11.11 -6.65
N LEU A 49 12.35 -11.44 -7.38
CA LEU A 49 11.71 -12.75 -7.40
C LEU A 49 11.33 -13.12 -8.84
N SER A 50 11.48 -14.37 -9.24
CA SER A 50 10.95 -14.84 -10.53
C SER A 50 9.44 -15.09 -10.48
N ASP A 51 8.91 -15.37 -9.30
CA ASP A 51 7.58 -15.95 -9.07
C ASP A 51 6.60 -14.91 -8.48
N TRP A 52 6.70 -13.64 -8.88
CA TRP A 52 5.66 -12.65 -8.57
C TRP A 52 4.37 -12.94 -9.36
N ASP A 53 3.22 -12.48 -8.86
CA ASP A 53 1.93 -12.65 -9.53
C ASP A 53 1.53 -11.40 -10.31
N TYR A 54 1.75 -10.22 -9.71
CA TYR A 54 1.38 -8.94 -10.30
C TYR A 54 2.57 -7.99 -10.32
N LEU A 55 2.79 -7.32 -11.46
CA LEU A 55 3.71 -6.20 -11.58
C LEU A 55 2.91 -4.93 -11.83
N ILE A 56 3.11 -3.92 -10.99
CA ILE A 56 2.48 -2.60 -11.13
C ILE A 56 3.56 -1.55 -11.30
N HIS A 57 3.36 -0.65 -12.26
CA HIS A 57 4.30 0.42 -12.57
C HIS A 57 3.57 1.65 -13.14
N PRO A 58 4.17 2.85 -13.12
CA PRO A 58 3.53 4.04 -13.68
C PRO A 58 3.47 3.95 -15.21
N GLU A 59 2.63 4.77 -15.84
CA GLU A 59 2.46 4.77 -17.30
C GLU A 59 3.76 5.05 -18.06
N ASP A 60 4.66 5.85 -17.48
CA ASP A 60 5.96 6.25 -18.01
C ASP A 60 7.10 5.31 -17.61
N PHE A 61 6.81 4.15 -17.00
CA PHE A 61 7.85 3.19 -16.62
C PHE A 61 8.60 2.67 -17.87
N PRO A 62 9.93 2.80 -17.96
CA PRO A 62 10.66 2.50 -19.19
C PRO A 62 10.52 1.05 -19.65
N LEU A 63 10.34 0.82 -20.96
CA LEU A 63 10.11 -0.51 -21.53
C LEU A 63 11.27 -1.47 -21.24
N GLU A 64 12.51 -0.98 -21.28
CA GLU A 64 13.72 -1.73 -21.00
C GLU A 64 13.88 -2.14 -19.53
N LYS A 65 13.10 -1.54 -18.62
CA LYS A 65 13.03 -1.91 -17.20
C LYS A 65 11.88 -2.87 -16.89
N ARG A 66 11.07 -3.24 -17.89
CA ARG A 66 9.98 -4.21 -17.76
C ARG A 66 10.49 -5.63 -18.00
N PRO A 67 9.80 -6.67 -17.49
CA PRO A 67 10.14 -8.05 -17.80
C PRO A 67 10.13 -8.31 -19.32
N THR A 68 11.20 -8.91 -19.84
CA THR A 68 11.31 -9.29 -21.26
C THR A 68 10.53 -10.56 -21.59
N SER A 69 10.22 -11.35 -20.57
CA SER A 69 9.36 -12.53 -20.64
C SER A 69 8.48 -12.57 -19.40
N GLN A 70 7.24 -13.02 -19.58
CA GLN A 70 6.20 -13.08 -18.56
C GLN A 70 5.63 -14.50 -18.55
N GLN A 71 5.54 -15.11 -17.37
CA GLN A 71 4.85 -16.39 -17.21
C GLN A 71 3.34 -16.21 -17.43
N GLN A 72 2.64 -17.28 -17.82
CA GLN A 72 1.19 -17.18 -18.06
C GLN A 72 0.39 -16.80 -16.79
N SER A 73 0.90 -17.15 -15.61
CA SER A 73 0.34 -16.78 -14.30
C SER A 73 0.59 -15.32 -13.91
N GLN A 74 1.58 -14.67 -14.51
CA GLN A 74 1.96 -13.30 -14.21
C GLN A 74 1.03 -12.32 -14.90
N THR A 75 0.76 -11.18 -14.27
CA THR A 75 -0.05 -10.10 -14.83
C THR A 75 0.64 -8.75 -14.63
N ILE A 76 0.77 -7.97 -15.71
CA ILE A 76 1.18 -6.57 -15.61
C ILE A 76 -0.08 -5.72 -15.47
N VAL A 77 -0.17 -4.97 -14.37
CA VAL A 77 -1.28 -4.05 -14.07
C VAL A 77 -0.87 -2.64 -14.52
N THR A 78 -1.58 -2.12 -15.50
CA THR A 78 -1.31 -0.79 -16.08
C THR A 78 -2.24 0.27 -15.53
N ALA A 79 -2.01 1.54 -15.90
CA ALA A 79 -2.86 2.66 -15.51
C ALA A 79 -4.34 2.44 -15.85
N GLN A 80 -4.63 1.76 -16.97
CA GLN A 80 -6.00 1.42 -17.36
C GLN A 80 -6.72 0.52 -16.35
N GLN A 81 -5.98 -0.18 -15.49
CA GLN A 81 -6.53 -1.10 -14.49
C GLN A 81 -6.49 -0.50 -13.08
N TYR A 82 -5.42 0.20 -12.70
CA TYR A 82 -5.32 0.75 -11.34
C TYR A 82 -6.01 2.09 -11.15
N VAL A 83 -6.17 2.91 -12.19
CA VAL A 83 -6.83 4.23 -12.07
C VAL A 83 -8.29 4.07 -11.63
N ASP A 84 -9.03 3.17 -12.27
CA ASP A 84 -10.44 2.94 -11.94
C ASP A 84 -10.64 2.41 -10.52
N ILE A 85 -9.71 1.58 -10.03
CA ILE A 85 -9.76 1.08 -8.66
C ILE A 85 -9.41 2.19 -7.68
N GLN A 86 -8.32 2.92 -7.88
CA GLN A 86 -7.89 3.99 -6.98
C GLN A 86 -8.92 5.13 -6.90
N ASN A 87 -9.63 5.41 -7.99
CA ASN A 87 -10.73 6.37 -8.02
C ASN A 87 -11.90 5.99 -7.09
N GLN A 88 -12.16 4.70 -6.88
CA GLN A 88 -13.16 4.24 -5.89
C GLN A 88 -12.77 4.60 -4.46
N TYR A 89 -11.49 4.88 -4.21
CA TYR A 89 -10.96 5.33 -2.92
C TYR A 89 -10.70 6.84 -2.87
N GLY A 90 -11.27 7.62 -3.79
CA GLY A 90 -11.16 9.08 -3.79
C GLY A 90 -10.04 9.66 -4.67
N GLY A 91 -9.38 8.83 -5.48
CA GLY A 91 -8.38 9.29 -6.44
C GLY A 91 -7.00 9.58 -5.84
N PHE A 92 -6.07 9.97 -6.71
CA PHE A 92 -4.64 9.96 -6.45
C PHE A 92 -4.15 11.05 -5.47
N VAL A 93 -4.81 12.21 -5.44
CA VAL A 93 -4.38 13.32 -4.55
C VAL A 93 -4.51 12.93 -3.08
N TYR A 94 -5.62 12.27 -2.73
CA TYR A 94 -5.87 11.81 -1.37
C TYR A 94 -5.20 10.47 -1.08
N ALA A 95 -5.21 9.54 -2.03
CA ALA A 95 -4.57 8.24 -1.89
C ALA A 95 -3.03 8.33 -1.80
N GLY A 96 -2.43 9.38 -2.36
CA GLY A 96 -0.99 9.51 -2.56
C GLY A 96 -0.57 9.08 -3.96
N GLY A 97 0.31 9.86 -4.60
CA GLY A 97 0.75 9.63 -5.99
C GLY A 97 1.83 8.57 -6.15
N THR A 98 2.37 8.02 -5.06
CA THR A 98 3.45 7.03 -5.12
C THR A 98 2.94 5.68 -5.61
N MET A 99 3.79 4.92 -6.29
CA MET A 99 3.46 3.57 -6.73
C MET A 99 3.26 2.59 -5.58
N ALA A 100 3.84 2.85 -4.40
CA ALA A 100 3.54 2.07 -3.20
C ALA A 100 2.07 2.19 -2.80
N PHE A 101 1.51 3.40 -2.81
CA PHE A 101 0.10 3.60 -2.52
C PHE A 101 -0.80 3.14 -3.69
N THR A 102 -0.44 3.47 -4.93
CA THR A 102 -1.19 3.02 -6.12
C THR A 102 -1.31 1.50 -6.16
N ALA A 103 -0.22 0.78 -5.94
CA ALA A 103 -0.22 -0.68 -5.91
C ALA A 103 -1.03 -1.23 -4.72
N ALA A 104 -0.94 -0.59 -3.55
CA ALA A 104 -1.70 -1.01 -2.37
C ALA A 104 -3.21 -0.81 -2.53
N TYR A 105 -3.67 0.33 -3.06
CA TYR A 105 -5.09 0.55 -3.33
C TYR A 105 -5.61 -0.38 -4.44
N TRP A 106 -4.80 -0.64 -5.46
CA TRP A 106 -5.14 -1.67 -6.45
C TRP A 106 -5.27 -3.05 -5.80
N ALA A 107 -4.30 -3.46 -4.98
CA ALA A 107 -4.33 -4.76 -4.30
C ALA A 107 -5.54 -4.86 -3.36
N LEU A 108 -5.84 -3.79 -2.60
CA LEU A 108 -7.00 -3.72 -1.73
C LEU A 108 -8.31 -3.94 -2.49
N GLY A 109 -8.51 -3.20 -3.59
CA GLY A 109 -9.75 -3.28 -4.37
C GLY A 109 -9.87 -4.53 -5.24
N ALA A 110 -8.79 -4.96 -5.88
CA ALA A 110 -8.78 -6.07 -6.82
C ALA A 110 -8.69 -7.44 -6.12
N LEU A 111 -7.79 -7.55 -5.13
CA LEU A 111 -7.47 -8.83 -4.49
C LEU A 111 -8.21 -9.05 -3.16
N ARG A 112 -8.73 -7.96 -2.55
CA ARG A 112 -9.47 -7.98 -1.27
C ARG A 112 -8.79 -8.86 -0.20
N PRO A 113 -7.54 -8.54 0.16
CA PRO A 113 -6.78 -9.33 1.12
C PRO A 113 -7.34 -9.24 2.55
N ASP A 114 -7.08 -10.28 3.35
CA ASP A 114 -7.20 -10.17 4.81
C ASP A 114 -6.01 -9.40 5.39
N VAL A 115 -4.83 -9.49 4.76
CA VAL A 115 -3.59 -8.81 5.18
C VAL A 115 -2.83 -8.29 3.95
N MET A 116 -2.48 -7.01 3.95
CA MET A 116 -1.44 -6.46 3.08
C MET A 116 -0.14 -6.31 3.87
N LEU A 117 0.86 -7.03 3.41
CA LEU A 117 2.19 -7.07 4.01
C LEU A 117 3.15 -6.26 3.16
N PHE A 118 3.78 -5.24 3.72
CA PHE A 118 4.66 -4.33 2.99
C PHE A 118 6.12 -4.65 3.26
N LEU A 119 6.92 -4.78 2.20
CA LEU A 119 8.38 -4.89 2.28
C LEU A 119 9.00 -3.99 1.21
N GLY A 120 10.06 -3.25 1.55
CA GLY A 120 10.71 -2.35 0.61
C GLY A 120 9.90 -1.09 0.25
N CYS A 121 8.84 -0.79 0.98
CA CYS A 121 7.91 0.32 0.68
C CYS A 121 8.10 1.53 1.62
N ASP A 122 9.31 1.72 2.15
CA ASP A 122 9.55 2.67 3.24
C ASP A 122 9.40 4.15 2.85
N MET A 123 9.63 4.47 1.58
CA MET A 123 9.53 5.84 1.03
C MET A 123 10.36 6.88 1.81
N VAL A 124 11.55 6.47 2.26
CA VAL A 124 12.54 7.34 2.89
C VAL A 124 13.58 7.74 1.85
N TYR A 125 13.73 9.04 1.62
CA TYR A 125 14.57 9.61 0.56
C TYR A 125 15.59 10.61 1.11
N GLU A 126 16.07 10.39 2.34
CA GLU A 126 17.07 11.24 2.96
C GLU A 126 18.34 11.28 2.10
N ASN A 127 18.94 12.48 1.96
CA ASN A 127 20.14 12.68 1.17
C ASN A 127 21.38 12.64 2.07
N ASP A 128 21.59 11.50 2.73
CA ASP A 128 22.70 11.26 3.66
C ASP A 128 23.85 10.44 3.02
N GLY A 129 23.76 10.19 1.71
CA GLY A 129 24.71 9.38 0.95
C GLY A 129 24.45 7.87 1.02
N GLN A 130 23.43 7.42 1.76
CA GLN A 130 23.01 6.02 1.74
C GLN A 130 22.11 5.72 0.54
N ALA A 131 22.14 4.46 0.09
CA ALA A 131 21.28 4.02 -1.00
C ALA A 131 19.81 4.08 -0.56
N SER A 132 18.97 4.80 -1.31
CA SER A 132 17.52 4.81 -1.09
C SER A 132 16.81 3.57 -1.65
N HIS A 133 17.49 2.79 -2.50
CA HIS A 133 16.93 1.62 -3.18
C HIS A 133 17.92 0.44 -3.21
N PHE A 134 17.42 -0.79 -3.41
CA PHE A 134 18.30 -1.98 -3.51
C PHE A 134 19.24 -1.96 -4.73
N TYR A 135 18.95 -1.13 -5.73
CA TYR A 135 19.77 -0.95 -6.93
C TYR A 135 20.60 0.35 -6.89
N GLY A 136 20.79 0.94 -5.71
CA GLY A 136 21.55 2.17 -5.51
C GLY A 136 20.66 3.36 -5.22
N GLN A 137 20.95 4.51 -5.82
CA GLN A 137 20.18 5.73 -5.59
C GLN A 137 18.97 5.81 -6.52
N GLY A 138 17.81 6.11 -5.94
CA GLY A 138 16.61 6.50 -6.67
C GLY A 138 16.00 7.77 -6.07
N ASN A 139 15.14 8.42 -6.85
CA ASN A 139 14.40 9.61 -6.44
C ASN A 139 13.05 9.24 -5.84
N ALA A 140 12.43 10.19 -5.14
CA ALA A 140 11.05 10.06 -4.71
C ALA A 140 10.12 9.85 -5.91
N ASP A 141 9.14 8.96 -5.75
CA ASP A 141 8.10 8.71 -6.73
C ASP A 141 6.80 9.39 -6.27
N PRO A 142 6.09 10.15 -7.12
CA PRO A 142 6.38 10.38 -8.54
C PRO A 142 7.65 11.22 -8.75
N LEU A 143 8.33 11.02 -9.88
CA LEU A 143 9.62 11.65 -10.23
C LEU A 143 9.47 13.15 -10.59
N ARG A 144 8.86 13.93 -9.71
CA ARG A 144 8.56 15.36 -9.84
C ARG A 144 8.32 15.98 -8.45
N ASP A 145 8.43 17.30 -8.36
CA ASP A 145 7.92 18.02 -7.18
C ASP A 145 6.40 17.89 -7.17
N ASP A 146 5.87 17.24 -6.13
CA ASP A 146 4.48 16.78 -6.13
C ASP A 146 3.80 17.06 -4.79
N VAL A 147 2.67 17.77 -4.84
CA VAL A 147 1.91 18.19 -3.66
C VAL A 147 1.43 17.01 -2.83
N THR A 148 1.27 15.82 -3.43
CA THR A 148 0.84 14.61 -2.72
C THR A 148 1.92 14.01 -1.83
N LEU A 149 3.18 14.43 -1.97
CA LEU A 149 4.32 13.97 -1.19
C LEU A 149 4.52 14.74 0.13
N GLN A 150 3.77 15.81 0.36
CA GLN A 150 3.96 16.67 1.53
C GLN A 150 3.74 15.97 2.88
N SER A 151 3.01 14.85 2.90
CA SER A 151 2.92 13.96 4.06
C SER A 151 2.58 12.53 3.64
N LEU A 152 3.61 11.70 3.48
CA LEU A 152 3.44 10.29 3.15
C LEU A 152 2.81 9.49 4.30
N GLU A 153 3.10 9.87 5.54
CA GLU A 153 2.50 9.27 6.74
C GLU A 153 0.98 9.50 6.78
N ALA A 154 0.50 10.67 6.35
CA ALA A 154 -0.94 10.93 6.21
C ALA A 154 -1.59 10.00 5.18
N LYS A 155 -0.94 9.81 4.03
CA LYS A 155 -1.43 8.90 2.97
C LYS A 155 -1.43 7.44 3.44
N ALA A 156 -0.40 7.03 4.18
CA ALA A 156 -0.33 5.70 4.79
C ALA A 156 -1.45 5.51 5.83
N SER A 157 -1.68 6.51 6.70
CA SER A 157 -2.76 6.52 7.68
C SER A 157 -4.13 6.36 7.00
N ARG A 158 -4.38 7.13 5.92
CA ARG A 158 -5.59 7.01 5.10
C ARG A 158 -5.77 5.63 4.48
N LEU A 159 -4.70 5.04 3.92
CA LEU A 159 -4.74 3.67 3.40
C LEU A 159 -5.09 2.66 4.49
N ASN A 160 -4.52 2.81 5.70
CA ASN A 160 -4.82 1.93 6.84
C ASN A 160 -6.31 1.97 7.20
N TYR A 161 -6.92 3.15 7.16
CA TYR A 161 -8.36 3.30 7.38
C TYR A 161 -9.18 2.51 6.35
N PHE A 162 -8.94 2.74 5.06
CA PHE A 162 -9.69 2.03 4.00
C PHE A 162 -9.47 0.53 4.03
N ALA A 163 -8.24 0.08 4.30
CA ALA A 163 -7.92 -1.33 4.47
C ALA A 163 -8.74 -1.93 5.62
N ALA A 164 -8.74 -1.30 6.79
CA ALA A 164 -9.47 -1.81 7.94
C ALA A 164 -10.99 -1.81 7.76
N MET A 165 -11.55 -0.83 7.06
CA MET A 165 -12.98 -0.82 6.68
C MET A 165 -13.33 -1.97 5.72
N GLN A 166 -12.35 -2.52 5.00
CA GLN A 166 -12.49 -3.72 4.17
C GLN A 166 -11.98 -4.99 4.87
N SER A 167 -11.83 -4.98 6.21
CA SER A 167 -11.32 -6.10 7.01
C SER A 167 -9.90 -6.55 6.63
N CYS A 168 -9.09 -5.64 6.08
CA CYS A 168 -7.69 -5.87 5.75
C CYS A 168 -6.77 -5.21 6.78
N LEU A 169 -5.77 -5.94 7.29
CA LEU A 169 -4.68 -5.37 8.08
C LEU A 169 -3.51 -4.95 7.19
N CYS A 170 -3.03 -3.73 7.34
CA CYS A 170 -1.74 -3.31 6.79
C CYS A 170 -0.64 -3.61 7.82
N LEU A 171 0.41 -4.32 7.43
CA LEU A 171 1.56 -4.67 8.27
C LEU A 171 2.88 -4.37 7.56
N ASN A 172 3.89 -3.94 8.29
CA ASN A 172 5.20 -3.58 7.73
C ASN A 172 6.29 -4.60 8.12
N LEU A 173 6.93 -5.25 7.14
CA LEU A 173 8.07 -6.17 7.35
C LEU A 173 9.43 -5.47 7.38
N SER A 174 9.46 -4.16 7.13
CA SER A 174 10.70 -3.43 7.01
C SER A 174 11.52 -3.51 8.29
N GLU A 175 12.83 -3.74 8.12
CA GLU A 175 13.83 -3.64 9.18
C GLU A 175 14.64 -2.34 9.08
N GLN A 176 14.28 -1.44 8.16
CA GLN A 176 14.91 -0.12 8.04
C GLN A 176 14.65 0.72 9.30
N PRO A 177 15.61 1.58 9.73
CA PRO A 177 15.46 2.41 10.93
C PRO A 177 14.22 3.33 10.90
N SER A 178 13.83 3.78 9.71
CA SER A 178 12.69 4.66 9.48
C SER A 178 11.81 4.12 8.35
N SER A 179 10.54 4.53 8.36
CA SER A 179 9.56 4.22 7.33
C SER A 179 8.46 5.28 7.37
N ARG A 180 7.97 5.70 6.20
CA ARG A 180 6.77 6.54 6.10
C ARG A 180 5.47 5.75 6.25
N LEU A 181 5.56 4.42 6.19
CA LEU A 181 4.44 3.55 6.50
C LEU A 181 4.23 3.49 8.00
N VAL A 182 3.08 4.01 8.45
CA VAL A 182 2.68 4.06 9.86
C VAL A 182 2.13 2.74 10.39
N PHE A 183 2.17 1.68 9.57
CA PHE A 183 1.62 0.38 9.90
C PHE A 183 2.43 -0.34 11.00
N PRO A 184 1.79 -1.18 11.83
CA PRO A 184 2.51 -2.01 12.79
C PRO A 184 3.61 -2.83 12.13
N ARG A 185 4.81 -2.78 12.70
CA ARG A 185 5.95 -3.59 12.25
C ARG A 185 5.85 -5.01 12.78
N VAL A 186 6.12 -5.97 11.92
CA VAL A 186 6.12 -7.40 12.24
C VAL A 186 7.36 -8.07 11.67
N ASN A 187 7.79 -9.17 12.28
CA ASN A 187 8.83 -10.04 11.72
C ASN A 187 8.18 -11.31 11.12
N ALA A 188 8.97 -12.10 10.40
CA ALA A 188 8.51 -13.32 9.74
C ALA A 188 7.89 -14.34 10.72
N GLY A 189 8.43 -14.44 11.94
CA GLY A 189 7.89 -15.33 12.98
C GLY A 189 6.52 -14.90 13.48
N ALA A 190 6.31 -13.61 13.70
CA ALA A 190 5.02 -13.05 14.10
C ALA A 190 3.96 -13.22 13.00
N LEU A 191 4.35 -13.08 11.73
CA LEU A 191 3.47 -13.34 10.59
C LEU A 191 3.04 -14.82 10.53
N ALA A 192 3.98 -15.75 10.70
CA ALA A 192 3.69 -17.19 10.69
C ALA A 192 2.74 -17.62 11.83
N ALA A 193 2.72 -16.85 12.93
CA ALA A 193 1.84 -17.07 14.07
C ALA A 193 0.49 -16.33 13.97
N LEU A 194 0.29 -15.47 12.96
CA LEU A 194 -0.91 -14.63 12.86
C LEU A 194 -2.16 -15.49 12.64
N SER A 195 -2.99 -15.59 13.67
CA SER A 195 -4.27 -16.31 13.60
C SER A 195 -5.40 -15.40 13.13
N ARG A 196 -6.54 -16.01 12.77
CA ARG A 196 -7.77 -15.26 12.45
C ARG A 196 -8.33 -14.52 13.67
N ASP A 197 -8.11 -15.03 14.88
CA ASP A 197 -8.53 -14.37 16.11
C ASP A 197 -7.66 -13.12 16.40
N ASP A 198 -6.34 -13.24 16.20
CA ASP A 198 -5.41 -12.10 16.29
C ASP A 198 -5.78 -11.04 15.26
N HIS A 199 -5.98 -11.45 14.00
CA HIS A 199 -6.42 -10.57 12.91
C HIS A 199 -7.68 -9.76 13.29
N GLN A 200 -8.72 -10.44 13.78
CA GLN A 200 -9.95 -9.79 14.23
C GLN A 200 -9.72 -8.87 15.44
N ALA A 201 -8.87 -9.26 16.39
CA ALA A 201 -8.55 -8.45 17.55
C ALA A 201 -7.81 -7.16 17.17
N HIS A 202 -6.90 -7.22 16.21
CA HIS A 202 -6.22 -6.05 15.66
C HIS A 202 -7.19 -5.14 14.89
N LEU A 203 -8.04 -5.70 14.03
CA LEU A 203 -9.05 -4.91 13.30
C LEU A 203 -9.97 -4.15 14.24
N LYS A 204 -10.48 -4.80 15.30
CA LYS A 204 -11.38 -4.14 16.28
C LYS A 204 -10.79 -2.89 16.92
N LYS A 205 -9.46 -2.82 17.09
CA LYS A 205 -8.78 -1.63 17.61
C LYS A 205 -8.83 -0.48 16.61
N ILE A 206 -8.55 -0.77 15.35
CA ILE A 206 -8.54 0.20 14.25
C ILE A 206 -9.97 0.70 13.93
N THR A 207 -10.94 -0.23 13.96
CA THR A 207 -12.34 0.05 13.62
C THR A 207 -13.18 0.46 14.83
N ALA A 208 -12.56 0.91 15.93
CA ALA A 208 -13.29 1.39 17.10
C ALA A 208 -14.17 2.59 16.71
N ALA A 209 -15.35 2.72 17.31
CA ALA A 209 -16.35 3.71 16.89
C ALA A 209 -15.81 5.16 16.86
N HIS A 210 -15.00 5.54 17.85
CA HIS A 210 -14.38 6.88 17.90
C HIS A 210 -13.39 7.11 16.73
N GLN A 211 -12.63 6.08 16.35
CA GLN A 211 -11.73 6.13 15.20
C GLN A 211 -12.50 6.29 13.89
N VAL A 212 -13.61 5.57 13.74
CA VAL A 212 -14.48 5.68 12.56
C VAL A 212 -15.07 7.08 12.44
N VAL A 213 -15.55 7.68 13.54
CA VAL A 213 -16.08 9.05 13.55
C VAL A 213 -15.00 10.07 13.19
N GLN A 214 -13.78 9.93 13.71
CA GLN A 214 -12.67 10.81 13.37
C GLN A 214 -12.29 10.70 11.87
N ALA A 215 -12.24 9.48 11.32
CA ALA A 215 -12.01 9.28 9.88
C ALA A 215 -13.12 9.88 9.01
N GLN A 216 -14.39 9.77 9.43
CA GLN A 216 -15.51 10.40 8.71
C GLN A 216 -15.36 11.92 8.59
N ALA A 217 -14.80 12.59 9.61
CA ALA A 217 -14.48 14.01 9.57
C ALA A 217 -13.34 14.32 8.58
N CYS A 218 -12.35 13.43 8.45
CA CYS A 218 -11.30 13.53 7.44
C CYS A 218 -11.89 13.45 6.03
N LEU A 219 -12.69 12.41 5.77
CA LEU A 219 -13.37 12.21 4.48
C LEU A 219 -14.34 13.34 4.13
N ALA A 220 -15.00 13.95 5.11
CA ALA A 220 -15.87 15.10 4.87
C ALA A 220 -15.07 16.31 4.38
N LYS A 221 -13.87 16.53 4.92
CA LYS A 221 -12.96 17.59 4.45
C LYS A 221 -12.45 17.30 3.04
N GLU A 222 -12.09 16.06 2.72
CA GLU A 222 -11.73 15.66 1.35
C GLU A 222 -12.87 15.93 0.36
N ARG A 223 -14.10 15.50 0.69
CA ARG A 223 -15.27 15.77 -0.17
C ARG A 223 -15.54 17.25 -0.39
N ALA A 224 -15.29 18.09 0.62
CA ALA A 224 -15.48 19.54 0.50
C ALA A 224 -14.41 20.19 -0.40
N ALA A 225 -13.18 19.67 -0.38
CA ALA A 225 -12.07 20.16 -1.20
C ALA A 225 -12.13 19.66 -2.66
N ASN A 226 -12.60 18.42 -2.87
CA ASN A 226 -12.89 17.83 -4.18
C ASN A 226 -11.70 17.82 -5.16
N TYR A 227 -10.49 17.52 -4.68
CA TYR A 227 -9.30 17.25 -5.51
C TYR A 227 -9.38 15.86 -6.15
N TYR A 228 -10.37 15.67 -7.02
CA TYR A 228 -10.66 14.41 -7.70
C TYR A 228 -10.50 14.57 -9.21
N PHE A 229 -9.58 13.80 -9.78
CA PHE A 229 -9.24 13.82 -11.21
C PHE A 229 -9.42 12.42 -11.79
N SER A 230 -10.51 12.20 -12.52
CA SER A 230 -10.94 10.87 -12.97
C SER A 230 -9.92 10.14 -13.88
N SER A 231 -9.08 10.87 -14.61
CA SER A 231 -8.01 10.27 -15.42
C SER A 231 -6.87 9.67 -14.60
N GLY A 232 -6.80 9.97 -13.31
CA GLY A 232 -5.62 9.72 -12.46
C GLY A 232 -4.47 10.72 -12.69
N ARG A 233 -4.54 11.53 -13.76
CA ARG A 233 -3.49 12.49 -14.15
C ARG A 233 -3.64 13.84 -13.46
N TYR A 234 -3.72 13.85 -12.13
CA TYR A 234 -3.85 15.09 -11.35
C TYR A 234 -2.68 16.07 -11.56
N TRP A 235 -1.51 15.59 -12.01
CA TRP A 235 -0.37 16.45 -12.32
C TRP A 235 -0.59 17.38 -13.51
N GLU A 236 -1.60 17.11 -14.36
CA GLU A 236 -2.04 18.02 -15.42
C GLU A 236 -2.87 19.20 -14.85
N HIS A 237 -3.23 19.13 -13.56
CA HIS A 237 -4.14 20.05 -12.86
C HIS A 237 -3.55 20.59 -11.54
N LEU A 238 -2.22 20.65 -11.40
CA LEU A 238 -1.58 21.06 -10.13
C LEU A 238 -1.98 22.47 -9.67
N ASN A 239 -2.31 23.36 -10.61
CA ASN A 239 -2.82 24.70 -10.34
C ASN A 239 -4.24 24.72 -9.74
N GLU A 240 -4.97 23.60 -9.78
CA GLU A 240 -6.31 23.44 -9.19
C GLU A 240 -6.24 22.86 -7.77
N ILE A 241 -5.05 22.48 -7.29
CA ILE A 241 -4.85 21.88 -5.97
C ILE A 241 -4.24 22.91 -5.02
N ASP A 242 -4.99 23.31 -3.99
CA ASP A 242 -4.45 24.14 -2.91
C ASP A 242 -3.63 23.27 -1.95
N GLY A 243 -2.32 23.48 -1.94
CA GLY A 243 -1.37 22.74 -1.09
C GLY A 243 -1.60 22.98 0.40
N ASP A 244 -1.98 24.18 0.82
CA ASP A 244 -2.24 24.49 2.25
C ASP A 244 -3.54 23.83 2.73
N ASP A 245 -4.55 23.77 1.87
CA ASP A 245 -5.77 23.02 2.14
C ASP A 245 -5.50 21.51 2.21
N LEU A 246 -4.72 20.96 1.27
CA LEU A 246 -4.29 19.56 1.32
C LEU A 246 -3.46 19.28 2.58
N LYS A 247 -2.62 20.22 3.01
CA LYS A 247 -1.82 20.06 4.24
C LYS A 247 -2.71 20.00 5.48
N THR A 248 -3.81 20.75 5.47
CA THR A 248 -4.83 20.69 6.52
C THR A 248 -5.56 19.35 6.52
N ILE A 249 -5.82 18.76 5.35
CA ILE A 249 -6.36 17.40 5.21
C ILE A 249 -5.37 16.37 5.75
N ASP A 250 -4.11 16.45 5.34
CA ASP A 250 -3.07 15.52 5.74
C ASP A 250 -2.84 15.56 7.26
N ALA A 251 -2.88 16.74 7.88
CA ALA A 251 -2.82 16.89 9.33
C ALA A 251 -3.95 16.15 10.08
N LYS A 252 -5.16 16.07 9.48
CA LYS A 252 -6.27 15.30 10.06
C LYS A 252 -6.02 13.80 10.00
N TRP A 253 -5.49 13.31 8.89
CA TRP A 253 -5.12 11.89 8.75
C TRP A 253 -3.93 11.50 9.63
N LEU A 254 -2.96 12.39 9.83
CA LEU A 254 -1.89 12.20 10.81
C LEU A 254 -2.45 12.07 12.23
N ALA A 255 -3.42 12.91 12.59
CA ALA A 255 -4.07 12.84 13.90
C ALA A 255 -4.95 11.59 14.07
N TRP A 256 -5.36 10.94 12.98
CA TRP A 256 -6.11 9.67 13.01
C TRP A 256 -5.22 8.44 13.19
N MET A 257 -3.91 8.55 12.94
CA MET A 257 -2.96 7.44 12.98
C MET A 257 -3.11 6.57 14.24
N ILE A 258 -3.15 5.25 14.04
CA ILE A 258 -3.41 4.21 15.06
C ILE A 258 -2.17 3.34 15.27
#